data_AF-A0A7G8V7I2-F1
#
_entry.id   AF-A0A7G8V7I2-F1
#
_cell.length_a   1.000
_cell.length_b   1.000
_cell.length_c   1.000
_cell.angle_alpha   90.00
_cell.angle_beta   90.00
_cell.angle_gamma   90.00
#
_symmetry.space_group_name_H-M   'P 1'
#
loop_
_entity.id
_entity.type
_entity.pdbx_description
1 polymer ?
#
loop_
_entity_poly.entity_id
_entity_poly.type
_entity_poly.pdbx_seq_one_letter_code
_entity_poly.pdbx_strand_id
1 'polypeptide(L)'
;MSNCKNCSTELSGKYCSDCGQSVITKRIDGHYIRHEIEHVLHFEKGILFTIRELLIRPGQNIREFITENRSRLVKPIIFIIVTSLIYTLINHSFHIEGGYIDFNGAEDSAISLIVNWIQNHYGYANIIIGVFIAFWMKLLFRKYDYNFFEILILLCFVMGMGMLVFSVFALFEGLTKLNLMKGSGIICVLYCTWAIGQFFDKNKGVNYLKALVSYMLGIMTFSISVIFVGLLIDSFIKH
;
A
#
# COMPACT_ATOMS: atom_id res chain seq x y z
N MET A 1 -32.78 -17.80 4.74
CA MET A 1 -31.71 -18.64 5.31
C MET A 1 -30.39 -18.16 4.72
N SER A 2 -29.49 -17.65 5.54
CA SER A 2 -28.15 -17.26 5.12
C SER A 2 -27.19 -18.39 5.46
N ASN A 3 -26.52 -18.94 4.45
CA ASN A 3 -25.46 -19.93 4.64
C ASN A 3 -24.14 -19.23 4.97
N CYS A 4 -23.26 -19.88 5.72
CA CYS A 4 -21.94 -19.37 6.03
C CYS A 4 -21.14 -19.21 4.74
N LYS A 5 -20.56 -18.03 4.49
CA LYS A 5 -19.76 -17.79 3.27
C LYS A 5 -18.46 -18.62 3.21
N ASN A 6 -18.00 -19.16 4.33
CA ASN A 6 -16.76 -19.92 4.40
C ASN A 6 -16.97 -21.45 4.31
N CYS A 7 -18.02 -21.99 4.93
CA CYS A 7 -18.26 -23.44 5.00
C CYS A 7 -19.65 -23.88 4.51
N SER A 8 -20.48 -22.95 4.03
CA SER A 8 -21.83 -23.20 3.50
C SER A 8 -22.84 -23.79 4.50
N THR A 9 -22.48 -23.98 5.77
CA THR A 9 -23.38 -24.43 6.83
C THR A 9 -24.47 -23.39 7.12
N GLU A 10 -25.68 -23.81 7.44
CA GLU A 10 -26.77 -22.92 7.85
C GLU A 10 -26.40 -22.12 9.10
N LEU A 11 -26.58 -20.79 9.04
CA LEU A 11 -26.20 -19.91 10.12
C LEU A 11 -27.29 -19.87 11.20
N SER A 12 -26.93 -20.31 12.41
CA SER A 12 -27.80 -20.34 13.59
C SER A 12 -27.55 -19.16 14.57
N GLY A 13 -26.49 -18.35 14.36
CA GLY A 13 -26.13 -17.25 15.27
C GLY A 13 -25.24 -16.15 14.66
N LYS A 14 -24.68 -15.25 15.50
CA LYS A 14 -23.78 -14.15 15.07
C LYS A 14 -22.41 -14.63 14.58
N TYR A 15 -22.05 -15.88 14.89
CA TYR A 15 -20.83 -16.55 14.46
C TYR A 15 -21.23 -17.94 13.94
N CYS A 16 -20.51 -18.45 12.94
CA CYS A 16 -20.69 -19.81 12.46
C CYS A 16 -20.14 -20.80 13.49
N SER A 17 -20.93 -21.79 13.85
CA SER A 17 -20.59 -22.84 14.82
C SER A 17 -19.50 -23.80 14.33
N ASP A 18 -19.39 -24.02 13.01
CA ASP A 18 -18.37 -24.90 12.44
C ASP A 18 -17.02 -24.21 12.24
N CYS A 19 -17.02 -22.99 11.71
CA CYS A 19 -15.79 -22.32 11.28
C CYS A 19 -15.42 -21.07 12.09
N GLY A 20 -16.22 -20.70 13.10
CA GLY A 20 -16.00 -19.54 13.97
C GLY A 20 -16.17 -18.16 13.30
N GLN A 21 -16.49 -18.10 12.00
CA GLN A 21 -16.55 -16.85 11.24
C GLN A 21 -17.76 -16.00 11.66
N SER A 22 -17.57 -14.71 11.94
CA SER A 22 -18.68 -13.80 12.25
C SER A 22 -19.58 -13.58 11.02
N VAL A 23 -20.89 -13.71 11.22
CA VAL A 23 -21.92 -13.54 10.17
C VAL A 23 -22.06 -12.09 9.71
N ILE A 24 -21.68 -11.14 10.58
CA ILE A 24 -21.72 -9.70 10.29
C ILE A 24 -20.26 -9.21 10.21
N THR A 25 -19.75 -9.02 8.99
CA THR A 25 -18.51 -8.26 8.78
C THR A 25 -18.79 -6.78 9.08
N LYS A 26 -18.58 -6.36 10.34
CA LYS A 26 -18.66 -4.93 10.72
C LYS A 26 -17.73 -4.11 9.82
N ARG A 27 -18.18 -2.95 9.31
CA ARG A 27 -17.33 -2.05 8.50
C ARG A 27 -15.98 -1.77 9.19
N ILE A 28 -14.95 -1.55 8.40
CA ILE A 28 -13.60 -1.27 8.91
C ILE A 28 -13.58 0.14 9.50
N ASP A 29 -13.47 0.22 10.83
CA ASP A 29 -13.37 1.47 11.60
C ASP A 29 -12.00 1.59 12.29
N GLY A 30 -11.64 2.78 12.78
CA GLY A 30 -10.35 3.01 13.46
C GLY A 30 -10.07 2.09 14.66
N HIS A 31 -11.11 1.62 15.34
CA HIS A 31 -11.00 0.62 16.41
C HIS A 31 -10.52 -0.75 15.89
N TYR A 32 -10.89 -1.13 14.66
CA TYR A 32 -10.41 -2.36 14.03
C TYR A 32 -8.93 -2.27 13.71
N ILE A 33 -8.47 -1.13 13.19
CA ILE A 33 -7.04 -0.89 12.89
C ILE A 33 -6.20 -1.01 14.17
N ARG A 34 -6.65 -0.42 15.27
CA ARG A 34 -5.97 -0.52 16.57
C ARG A 34 -5.90 -1.96 17.08
N HIS A 35 -7.01 -2.69 17.01
CA HIS A 35 -7.06 -4.10 17.44
C HIS A 35 -6.25 -5.04 16.52
N GLU A 36 -6.09 -4.70 15.23
CA GLU A 36 -5.22 -5.45 14.32
C GLU A 36 -3.73 -5.20 14.58
N ILE A 37 -3.35 -4.00 15.00
CA ILE A 37 -1.99 -3.64 15.44
C ILE A 37 -1.62 -4.36 16.75
N GLU A 38 -2.59 -4.64 17.62
CA GLU A 38 -2.35 -5.30 18.91
C GLU A 38 -2.16 -6.83 18.77
N HIS A 39 -2.81 -7.46 17.77
CA HIS A 39 -2.69 -8.89 17.46
C HIS A 39 -1.82 -9.16 16.21
N VAL A 40 -0.59 -8.64 16.19
CA VAL A 40 0.32 -8.69 15.02
C VAL A 40 1.08 -10.02 14.83
N LEU A 41 0.99 -10.97 15.78
CA LEU A 41 1.85 -12.18 15.79
C LEU A 41 1.19 -13.52 15.44
N HIS A 42 -0.04 -13.54 14.91
CA HIS A 42 -0.62 -14.78 14.38
C HIS A 42 -0.33 -14.91 12.88
N PHE A 43 0.81 -15.54 12.57
CA PHE A 43 1.28 -15.90 11.22
C PHE A 43 0.43 -17.06 10.63
N GLU A 44 -0.88 -16.88 10.50
CA GLU A 44 -1.80 -17.98 10.14
C GLU A 44 -1.88 -18.26 8.63
N LYS A 45 -1.35 -17.40 7.75
CA LYS A 45 -1.38 -17.62 6.28
C LYS A 45 -0.09 -17.16 5.58
N GLY A 46 0.30 -17.87 4.52
CA GLY A 46 1.54 -17.63 3.80
C GLY A 46 1.55 -16.32 3.01
N ILE A 47 2.58 -15.49 3.19
CA ILE A 47 2.82 -14.25 2.43
C ILE A 47 2.91 -14.53 0.93
N LEU A 48 3.53 -15.65 0.54
CA LEU A 48 3.63 -16.08 -0.86
C LEU A 48 2.26 -16.28 -1.53
N PHE A 49 1.27 -16.77 -0.78
CA PHE A 49 -0.10 -16.90 -1.29
C PHE A 49 -0.71 -15.52 -1.57
N THR A 50 -0.53 -14.56 -0.65
CA THR A 50 -1.00 -13.18 -0.82
C THR A 50 -0.35 -12.52 -2.03
N ILE A 51 0.97 -12.67 -2.20
CA ILE A 51 1.70 -12.15 -3.36
C ILE A 51 1.13 -12.72 -4.66
N ARG A 52 0.95 -14.04 -4.74
CA ARG A 52 0.42 -14.71 -5.93
C ARG A 52 -0.99 -14.20 -6.29
N GLU A 53 -1.86 -14.09 -5.29
CA GLU A 53 -3.22 -13.57 -5.49
C GLU A 53 -3.22 -12.10 -5.96
N LEU A 54 -2.33 -11.26 -5.41
CA LEU A 54 -2.22 -9.85 -5.77
C LEU A 54 -1.51 -9.61 -7.12
N LEU A 55 -0.76 -10.59 -7.65
CA LEU A 55 -0.21 -10.51 -9.01
C LEU A 55 -1.28 -10.81 -10.07
N ILE A 56 -2.18 -11.76 -9.80
CA ILE A 56 -3.14 -12.23 -10.80
C ILE A 56 -4.37 -11.32 -10.88
N ARG A 57 -4.97 -10.96 -9.72
CA ARG A 57 -6.19 -10.12 -9.65
C ARG A 57 -6.19 -9.24 -8.40
N PRO A 58 -5.30 -8.23 -8.30
CA PRO A 58 -5.14 -7.43 -7.09
C PRO A 58 -6.43 -6.74 -6.65
N GLY A 59 -7.09 -6.03 -7.56
CA GLY A 59 -8.28 -5.24 -7.21
C GLY A 59 -9.45 -6.11 -6.75
N GLN A 60 -9.63 -7.27 -7.37
CA GLN A 60 -10.70 -8.21 -6.99
C GLN A 60 -10.38 -8.87 -5.63
N ASN A 61 -9.16 -9.35 -5.44
CA ASN A 61 -8.76 -10.03 -4.20
C ASN A 61 -8.80 -9.09 -2.99
N ILE A 62 -8.39 -7.82 -3.16
CA ILE A 62 -8.49 -6.81 -2.10
C ILE A 62 -9.95 -6.47 -1.81
N ARG A 63 -10.80 -6.38 -2.84
CA ARG A 63 -12.24 -6.16 -2.65
C ARG A 63 -12.86 -7.30 -1.83
N GLU A 64 -12.60 -8.55 -2.22
CA GLU A 64 -13.06 -9.73 -1.50
C GLU A 64 -12.52 -9.79 -0.06
N PHE A 65 -11.27 -9.35 0.17
CA PHE A 65 -10.72 -9.20 1.52
C PHE A 65 -11.52 -8.20 2.37
N ILE A 66 -11.89 -7.05 1.82
CA ILE A 66 -12.62 -5.99 2.54
C ILE A 66 -14.08 -6.38 2.80
N THR A 67 -14.76 -6.91 1.78
CA THR A 67 -16.23 -7.12 1.81
C THR A 67 -16.66 -8.50 2.28
N GLU A 68 -15.83 -9.54 2.09
CA GLU A 68 -16.24 -10.93 2.30
C GLU A 68 -15.42 -11.63 3.38
N ASN A 69 -14.11 -11.78 3.18
CA ASN A 69 -13.27 -12.61 4.04
C ASN A 69 -11.90 -12.00 4.32
N ARG A 70 -11.80 -11.32 5.47
CA ARG A 70 -10.58 -10.70 5.99
C ARG A 70 -9.49 -11.68 6.38
N SER A 71 -9.83 -12.96 6.55
CA SER A 71 -8.79 -13.96 6.81
C SER A 71 -8.05 -14.33 5.53
N ARG A 72 -8.57 -14.08 4.32
CA ARG A 72 -8.02 -14.68 3.08
C ARG A 72 -6.60 -14.22 2.74
N LEU A 73 -6.29 -12.96 2.98
CA LEU A 73 -4.97 -12.38 2.74
C LEU A 73 -4.28 -12.08 4.08
N VAL A 74 -2.96 -11.97 4.04
CA VAL A 74 -2.19 -11.47 5.19
C VAL A 74 -2.65 -10.05 5.53
N LYS A 75 -2.67 -9.70 6.83
CA LYS A 75 -3.10 -8.37 7.27
C LYS A 75 -2.30 -7.28 6.54
N PRO A 76 -2.95 -6.18 6.11
CA PRO A 76 -2.32 -5.17 5.25
C PRO A 76 -1.05 -4.55 5.86
N ILE A 77 -1.08 -4.30 7.18
CA ILE A 77 0.04 -3.73 7.92
C ILE A 77 1.23 -4.71 7.97
N ILE A 78 0.96 -5.99 8.24
CA ILE A 78 2.01 -7.03 8.23
C ILE A 78 2.60 -7.15 6.83
N PHE A 79 1.74 -7.12 5.80
CA PHE A 79 2.18 -7.23 4.41
C PHE A 79 3.13 -6.09 4.02
N ILE A 80 2.78 -4.83 4.29
CA ILE A 80 3.66 -3.70 3.95
C ILE A 80 4.95 -3.70 4.78
N ILE A 81 4.92 -4.11 6.05
CA ILE A 81 6.12 -4.22 6.89
C ILE A 81 7.07 -5.29 6.32
N VAL A 82 6.57 -6.49 6.01
CA VAL A 82 7.41 -7.57 5.51
C VAL A 82 7.97 -7.25 4.12
N THR A 83 7.14 -6.71 3.22
CA THR A 83 7.60 -6.31 1.89
C THR A 83 8.61 -5.16 1.93
N SER A 84 8.43 -4.20 2.85
CA SER A 84 9.43 -3.15 3.11
C SER A 84 10.73 -3.72 3.66
N LEU A 85 10.67 -4.68 4.58
CA LEU A 85 11.86 -5.30 5.15
C LEU A 85 12.66 -6.03 4.08
N ILE A 86 11.98 -6.80 3.21
CA ILE A 86 12.59 -7.48 2.06
C ILE A 86 13.31 -6.46 1.16
N TYR A 87 12.62 -5.36 0.81
CA TYR A 87 13.19 -4.30 -0.01
C TYR A 87 14.44 -3.67 0.62
N THR A 88 14.36 -3.25 1.89
CA THR A 88 15.46 -2.62 2.60
C THR A 88 16.67 -3.55 2.74
N LEU A 89 16.46 -4.83 3.05
CA LEU A 89 17.54 -5.81 3.16
C LEU A 89 18.28 -5.99 1.82
N ILE A 90 17.53 -6.13 0.72
CA ILE A 90 18.13 -6.26 -0.62
C ILE A 90 18.89 -4.98 -0.99
N ASN A 91 18.29 -3.81 -0.79
CA ASN A 91 18.93 -2.54 -1.12
C ASN A 91 20.25 -2.34 -0.34
N HIS A 92 20.24 -2.67 0.94
CA HIS A 92 21.43 -2.61 1.80
C HIS A 92 22.49 -3.64 1.38
N SER A 93 22.12 -4.87 1.04
CA SER A 93 23.08 -5.90 0.62
C SER A 93 23.83 -5.53 -0.67
N PHE A 94 23.15 -4.88 -1.62
CA PHE A 94 23.74 -4.53 -2.92
C PHE A 94 24.33 -3.12 -2.99
N HIS A 95 24.33 -2.34 -1.89
CA HIS A 95 24.84 -0.96 -1.82
C HIS A 95 24.32 -0.09 -2.97
N ILE A 96 23.01 -0.20 -3.26
CA ILE A 96 22.37 0.66 -4.28
C ILE A 96 22.19 2.03 -3.63
N GLU A 97 23.28 2.79 -3.59
CA GLU A 97 23.36 4.17 -3.10
C GLU A 97 22.77 5.08 -4.18
N GLY A 98 21.60 5.60 -3.90
CA GLY A 98 20.78 6.36 -4.84
C GLY A 98 19.37 5.83 -4.76
N GLY A 99 18.63 6.25 -3.73
CA GLY A 99 17.20 5.96 -3.66
C GLY A 99 16.48 6.41 -4.94
N TYR A 100 15.27 5.90 -5.15
CA TYR A 100 14.42 6.18 -6.31
C TYR A 100 14.08 7.67 -6.55
N ILE A 101 14.49 8.56 -5.66
CA ILE A 101 14.21 9.99 -5.67
C ILE A 101 15.51 10.74 -5.37
N ASP A 102 16.25 11.11 -6.41
CA ASP A 102 17.47 11.91 -6.28
C ASP A 102 17.12 13.40 -6.16
N PHE A 103 17.28 13.99 -4.98
CA PHE A 103 17.10 15.43 -4.74
C PHE A 103 18.47 16.11 -4.71
N ASN A 104 18.98 16.47 -5.89
CA ASN A 104 20.23 17.25 -6.05
C ASN A 104 20.00 18.75 -5.78
N GLY A 105 19.52 19.10 -4.58
CA GLY A 105 19.24 20.48 -4.20
C GLY A 105 19.37 20.71 -2.70
N ALA A 106 20.49 21.31 -2.30
CA ALA A 106 20.87 21.76 -0.95
C ALA A 106 21.30 20.63 0.01
N GLU A 107 22.61 20.34 0.02
CA GLU A 107 23.26 19.34 0.88
C GLU A 107 23.03 19.57 2.39
N ASP A 108 22.62 20.78 2.82
CA ASP A 108 22.35 21.12 4.24
C ASP A 108 20.97 21.76 4.49
N SER A 109 19.89 21.25 3.86
CA SER A 109 18.53 21.74 4.10
C SER A 109 17.70 20.75 4.93
N ALA A 110 16.71 21.22 5.69
CA ALA A 110 15.75 20.32 6.34
C ALA A 110 15.01 19.42 5.32
N ILE A 111 14.88 19.88 4.07
CA ILE A 111 14.34 19.09 2.96
C ILE A 111 15.21 17.85 2.70
N SER A 112 16.53 17.98 2.61
CA SER A 112 17.43 16.84 2.36
C SER A 112 17.38 15.82 3.49
N LEU A 113 17.29 16.28 4.75
CA LEU A 113 17.10 15.41 5.92
C LEU A 113 15.78 14.63 5.86
N ILE A 114 14.67 15.30 5.51
CA ILE A 114 13.36 14.65 5.38
C ILE A 114 13.38 13.63 4.23
N VAL A 115 13.96 13.97 3.09
CA VAL A 115 14.06 13.06 1.93
C VAL A 115 14.93 11.85 2.27
N ASN A 116 16.06 12.05 2.94
CA ASN A 116 16.91 10.94 3.39
C ASN A 116 16.18 10.04 4.40
N TRP A 117 15.43 10.63 5.35
CA TRP A 117 14.59 9.86 6.25
C TRP A 117 13.54 9.02 5.51
N ILE A 118 12.87 9.61 4.50
CA ILE A 118 11.90 8.92 3.64
C ILE A 118 12.54 7.72 2.92
N GLN A 119 13.76 7.87 2.39
CA GLN A 119 14.45 6.79 1.70
C GLN A 119 14.85 5.65 2.65
N ASN A 120 15.41 5.98 3.82
CA ASN A 120 15.81 4.98 4.82
C ASN A 120 14.60 4.27 5.45
N HIS A 121 13.45 4.94 5.48
CA HIS A 121 12.20 4.45 6.06
C HIS A 121 11.09 4.30 5.01
N TYR A 122 11.45 3.84 3.81
CA TYR A 122 10.55 3.81 2.65
C TYR A 122 9.24 3.05 2.90
N GLY A 123 9.27 2.03 3.76
CA GLY A 123 8.09 1.33 4.28
C GLY A 123 7.02 2.25 4.88
N TYR A 124 7.44 3.03 5.87
CA TYR A 124 6.57 3.96 6.60
C TYR A 124 6.21 5.17 5.74
N ALA A 125 7.16 5.67 4.94
CA ALA A 125 6.91 6.75 4.01
C ALA A 125 5.80 6.40 3.01
N ASN A 126 5.77 5.16 2.53
CA ASN A 126 4.69 4.69 1.64
C ASN A 126 3.32 4.71 2.32
N ILE A 127 3.21 4.40 3.61
CA ILE A 127 1.93 4.54 4.33
C ILE A 127 1.49 6.02 4.35
N ILE A 128 2.42 6.94 4.64
CA ILE A 128 2.15 8.39 4.67
C ILE A 128 1.73 8.87 3.28
N ILE A 129 2.46 8.53 2.22
CA ILE A 129 2.11 8.83 0.82
C ILE A 129 0.72 8.25 0.49
N GLY A 130 0.44 7.04 0.95
CA GLY A 130 -0.85 6.38 0.82
C GLY A 130 -2.02 7.19 1.40
N VAL A 131 -1.82 7.94 2.49
CA VAL A 131 -2.85 8.84 3.04
C VAL A 131 -3.20 9.95 2.06
N PHE A 132 -2.21 10.57 1.41
CA PHE A 132 -2.43 11.60 0.39
C PHE A 132 -3.14 11.03 -0.85
N ILE A 133 -2.72 9.86 -1.31
CA ILE A 133 -3.38 9.18 -2.44
C ILE A 133 -4.83 8.81 -2.06
N ALA A 134 -5.06 8.29 -0.84
CA ALA A 134 -6.39 7.92 -0.35
C ALA A 134 -7.35 9.11 -0.33
N PHE A 135 -6.87 10.28 0.05
CA PHE A 135 -7.65 11.52 0.03
C PHE A 135 -8.16 11.84 -1.39
N TRP A 136 -7.26 11.86 -2.38
CA TRP A 136 -7.64 12.12 -3.77
C TRP A 136 -8.54 11.03 -4.36
N MET A 137 -8.28 9.78 -4.01
CA MET A 137 -9.15 8.67 -4.40
C MET A 137 -10.55 8.83 -3.83
N LYS A 138 -10.70 9.18 -2.56
CA LYS A 138 -12.01 9.39 -1.94
C LYS A 138 -12.78 10.52 -2.64
N LEU A 139 -12.07 11.57 -3.06
CA LEU A 139 -12.64 12.70 -3.79
C LEU A 139 -13.09 12.30 -5.22
N LEU A 140 -12.24 11.64 -6.00
CA LEU A 140 -12.49 11.30 -7.42
C LEU A 140 -13.39 10.07 -7.63
N PHE A 141 -13.38 9.15 -6.67
CA PHE A 141 -14.21 7.94 -6.62
C PHE A 141 -15.41 8.08 -5.67
N ARG A 142 -15.84 9.30 -5.34
CA ARG A 142 -17.02 9.58 -4.48
C ARG A 142 -18.31 8.85 -4.86
N LYS A 143 -18.42 8.35 -6.10
CA LYS A 143 -19.54 7.53 -6.58
C LYS A 143 -19.58 6.11 -5.99
N TYR A 144 -18.47 5.64 -5.44
CA TYR A 144 -18.32 4.32 -4.85
C TYR A 144 -18.40 4.41 -3.32
N ASP A 145 -19.14 3.50 -2.70
CA ASP A 145 -19.38 3.46 -1.24
C ASP A 145 -18.23 2.75 -0.49
N TYR A 146 -17.00 3.22 -0.69
CA TYR A 146 -15.83 2.76 0.06
C TYR A 146 -15.40 3.81 1.08
N ASN A 147 -15.12 3.39 2.31
CA ASN A 147 -14.64 4.25 3.38
C ASN A 147 -13.16 4.62 3.19
N PHE A 148 -12.70 5.68 3.86
CA PHE A 148 -11.30 6.10 3.79
C PHE A 148 -10.33 4.99 4.22
N PHE A 149 -10.68 4.24 5.28
CA PHE A 149 -9.86 3.12 5.77
C PHE A 149 -9.81 1.94 4.80
N GLU A 150 -10.90 1.67 4.05
CA GLU A 150 -10.92 0.62 3.03
C GLU A 150 -10.00 0.97 1.86
N ILE A 151 -10.01 2.24 1.46
CA ILE A 151 -9.07 2.78 0.48
C ILE A 151 -7.62 2.68 0.99
N LEU A 152 -7.38 3.01 2.26
CA LEU A 152 -6.04 2.90 2.87
C LEU A 152 -5.54 1.44 2.84
N ILE A 153 -6.40 0.47 3.15
CA ILE A 153 -6.07 -0.96 3.12
C ILE A 153 -5.70 -1.41 1.71
N LEU A 154 -6.46 -0.98 0.70
CA LEU A 154 -6.12 -1.20 -0.70
C LEU A 154 -4.73 -0.67 -1.02
N LEU A 155 -4.42 0.57 -0.61
CA LEU A 155 -3.12 1.17 -0.85
C LEU A 155 -2.00 0.43 -0.12
N CYS A 156 -2.19 -0.05 1.11
CA CYS A 156 -1.19 -0.85 1.80
C CYS A 156 -0.80 -2.11 1.01
N PHE A 157 -1.76 -2.84 0.44
CA PHE A 157 -1.47 -4.01 -0.40
C PHE A 157 -0.79 -3.63 -1.72
N VAL A 158 -1.29 -2.60 -2.39
CA VAL A 158 -0.77 -2.16 -3.69
C VAL A 158 0.66 -1.62 -3.55
N MET A 159 0.92 -0.81 -2.53
CA MET A 159 2.25 -0.26 -2.26
C MET A 159 3.22 -1.32 -1.76
N GLY A 160 2.77 -2.28 -0.93
CA GLY A 160 3.60 -3.42 -0.54
C GLY A 160 4.00 -4.30 -1.73
N MET A 161 3.10 -4.51 -2.69
CA MET A 161 3.43 -5.17 -3.95
C MET A 161 4.40 -4.33 -4.80
N GLY A 162 4.25 -3.01 -4.82
CA GLY A 162 5.22 -2.10 -5.42
C GLY A 162 6.63 -2.24 -4.82
N MET A 163 6.75 -2.38 -3.50
CA MET A 163 8.03 -2.64 -2.83
C MET A 163 8.66 -3.97 -3.26
N LEU A 164 7.85 -5.03 -3.42
CA LEU A 164 8.35 -6.30 -3.94
C LEU A 164 8.86 -6.18 -5.38
N VAL A 165 8.16 -5.42 -6.22
CA VAL A 165 8.64 -5.13 -7.58
C VAL A 165 9.98 -4.41 -7.51
N PHE A 166 10.09 -3.33 -6.71
CA PHE A 166 11.36 -2.64 -6.51
C PHE A 166 12.46 -3.55 -5.97
N SER A 167 12.13 -4.49 -5.08
CA SER A 167 13.07 -5.48 -4.54
C SER A 167 13.64 -6.39 -5.63
N VAL A 168 12.78 -6.87 -6.53
CA VAL A 168 13.19 -7.72 -7.66
C VAL A 168 14.11 -6.94 -8.59
N PHE A 169 13.75 -5.70 -8.94
CA PHE A 169 14.58 -4.84 -9.79
C PHE A 169 15.91 -4.47 -9.13
N ALA A 170 15.92 -4.16 -7.83
CA ALA A 170 17.14 -3.92 -7.06
C ALA A 170 18.07 -5.14 -7.09
N LEU A 171 17.54 -6.35 -6.94
CA LEU A 171 18.33 -7.57 -7.05
C LEU A 171 18.93 -7.74 -8.46
N PHE A 172 18.14 -7.49 -9.51
CA PHE A 172 18.64 -7.53 -10.89
C PHE A 172 19.72 -6.47 -11.17
N GLU A 173 19.54 -5.26 -10.67
CA GLU A 173 20.49 -4.16 -10.79
C GLU A 173 21.80 -4.50 -10.06
N GLY A 174 21.72 -5.04 -8.84
CA GLY A 174 22.89 -5.50 -8.08
C GLY A 174 23.69 -6.61 -8.78
N LEU A 175 23.03 -7.49 -9.54
CA LEU A 175 23.67 -8.58 -10.28
C LEU A 175 24.22 -8.15 -11.65
N THR A 176 23.49 -7.29 -12.38
CA THR A 176 23.82 -6.92 -13.77
C THR A 176 24.56 -5.60 -13.90
N LYS A 177 24.57 -4.77 -12.83
CA LYS A 177 25.06 -3.39 -12.80
C LYS A 177 24.40 -2.45 -13.83
N LEU A 178 23.24 -2.85 -14.37
CA LEU A 178 22.43 -2.00 -15.25
C LEU A 178 21.48 -1.17 -14.38
N ASN A 179 21.44 0.15 -14.61
CA ASN A 179 20.52 1.02 -13.90
C ASN A 179 19.09 0.83 -14.43
N LEU A 180 18.25 0.12 -13.66
CA LEU A 180 16.87 -0.22 -14.04
C LEU A 180 15.83 0.57 -13.23
N MET A 181 16.28 1.50 -12.39
CA MET A 181 15.45 2.25 -11.45
C MET A 181 14.29 3.00 -12.12
N LYS A 182 14.54 3.64 -13.29
CA LYS A 182 13.48 4.35 -14.02
C LYS A 182 12.40 3.39 -14.55
N GLY A 183 12.80 2.20 -14.99
CA GLY A 183 11.89 1.20 -15.52
C GLY A 183 10.98 0.62 -14.45
N SER A 184 11.53 0.31 -13.28
CA SER A 184 10.76 -0.22 -12.16
C SER A 184 9.76 0.80 -11.59
N GLY A 185 10.11 2.10 -11.58
CA GLY A 185 9.17 3.19 -11.27
C GLY A 185 7.94 3.18 -12.17
N ILE A 186 8.13 3.11 -13.50
CA ILE A 186 7.04 3.05 -14.48
C ILE A 186 6.18 1.80 -14.25
N ILE A 187 6.80 0.64 -14.06
CA ILE A 187 6.09 -0.63 -13.81
C ILE A 187 5.24 -0.53 -12.54
N CYS A 188 5.78 0.07 -11.47
CA CYS A 188 5.06 0.28 -10.22
C CYS A 188 3.83 1.16 -10.42
N VAL A 189 3.96 2.29 -11.14
CA VAL A 189 2.81 3.17 -11.45
C VAL A 189 1.76 2.44 -12.28
N LEU A 190 2.17 1.66 -13.28
CA LEU A 190 1.25 0.86 -14.11
C LEU A 190 0.51 -0.17 -13.27
N TYR A 191 1.22 -0.89 -12.40
CA TYR A 191 0.63 -1.85 -11.47
C TYR A 191 -0.36 -1.19 -10.51
N CYS A 192 0.03 -0.08 -9.88
CA CYS A 192 -0.83 0.68 -8.97
C CYS A 192 -2.11 1.14 -9.67
N THR A 193 -1.97 1.70 -10.88
CA THR A 193 -3.10 2.16 -11.69
C THR A 193 -4.04 1.02 -12.05
N TRP A 194 -3.48 -0.11 -12.46
CA TRP A 194 -4.25 -1.31 -12.80
C TRP A 194 -4.98 -1.88 -11.59
N ALA A 195 -4.30 -2.05 -10.46
CA ALA A 195 -4.87 -2.59 -9.23
C ALA A 195 -6.01 -1.72 -8.67
N ILE A 196 -5.78 -0.40 -8.59
CA ILE A 196 -6.77 0.57 -8.10
C ILE A 196 -7.96 0.64 -9.05
N GLY A 197 -7.73 0.72 -10.38
CA GLY A 197 -8.82 0.75 -11.36
C GLY A 197 -9.69 -0.51 -11.31
N GLN A 198 -9.06 -1.68 -11.21
CA GLN A 198 -9.74 -2.96 -11.07
C GLN A 198 -10.56 -3.06 -9.78
N PHE A 199 -10.07 -2.49 -8.67
CA PHE A 199 -10.73 -2.51 -7.36
C PHE A 199 -12.09 -1.80 -7.38
N PHE A 200 -12.16 -0.60 -7.96
CA PHE A 200 -13.42 0.16 -7.98
C PHE A 200 -14.43 -0.44 -8.93
N ASP A 201 -14.07 -0.64 -10.20
CA ASP A 201 -14.89 -1.32 -11.20
C ASP A 201 -14.04 -1.61 -12.44
N LYS A 202 -13.72 -2.89 -12.64
CA LYS A 202 -12.90 -3.40 -13.76
C LYS A 202 -13.47 -3.12 -15.15
N ASN A 203 -14.79 -2.92 -15.27
CA ASN A 203 -15.45 -2.76 -16.57
C ASN A 203 -15.43 -1.31 -17.08
N LYS A 204 -15.06 -0.34 -16.23
CA LYS A 204 -15.08 1.08 -16.57
C LYS A 204 -13.66 1.61 -16.78
N GLY A 205 -13.27 1.76 -18.04
CA GLY A 205 -11.96 2.32 -18.44
C GLY A 205 -11.62 3.66 -17.76
N VAL A 206 -12.63 4.52 -17.54
CA VAL A 206 -12.50 5.81 -16.83
C VAL A 206 -11.91 5.65 -15.42
N ASN A 207 -12.10 4.52 -14.76
CA ASN A 207 -11.55 4.29 -13.43
C ASN A 207 -10.04 4.10 -13.42
N TYR A 208 -9.46 3.55 -14.48
CA TYR A 208 -8.02 3.44 -14.60
C TYR A 208 -7.39 4.82 -14.80
N LEU A 209 -8.02 5.69 -15.60
CA LEU A 209 -7.58 7.08 -15.73
C LEU A 209 -7.68 7.82 -14.38
N LYS A 210 -8.81 7.69 -13.67
CA LYS A 210 -8.98 8.30 -12.34
C LYS A 210 -7.99 7.75 -11.32
N ALA A 211 -7.65 6.47 -11.39
CA ALA A 211 -6.66 5.84 -10.52
C ALA A 211 -5.28 6.48 -10.75
N LEU A 212 -4.86 6.59 -12.02
CA LEU A 212 -3.61 7.25 -12.38
C LEU A 212 -3.58 8.71 -11.89
N VAL A 213 -4.65 9.47 -12.16
CA VAL A 213 -4.75 10.87 -11.72
C VAL A 213 -4.70 10.99 -10.20
N SER A 214 -5.43 10.13 -9.47
CA SER A 214 -5.42 10.15 -8.00
C SER A 214 -4.03 9.83 -7.44
N TYR A 215 -3.34 8.86 -8.04
CA TYR A 215 -2.00 8.45 -7.66
C TYR A 215 -0.99 9.58 -7.87
N MET A 216 -1.01 10.21 -9.06
CA MET A 216 -0.14 11.34 -9.38
C MET A 216 -0.39 12.55 -8.47
N LEU A 217 -1.67 12.92 -8.27
CA LEU A 217 -2.03 14.02 -7.37
C LEU A 217 -1.61 13.73 -5.92
N GLY A 218 -1.74 12.48 -5.47
CA GLY A 218 -1.29 12.06 -4.14
C GLY A 218 0.23 12.24 -3.95
N ILE A 219 1.03 11.78 -4.92
CA ILE A 219 2.49 11.98 -4.88
C ILE A 219 2.84 13.47 -4.93
N MET A 220 2.22 14.24 -5.84
CA MET A 220 2.51 15.68 -5.95
C MET A 220 2.17 16.42 -4.66
N THR A 221 1.01 16.15 -4.06
CA THR A 221 0.60 16.79 -2.79
C THR A 221 1.49 16.39 -1.62
N PHE A 222 1.94 15.13 -1.56
CA PHE A 222 2.94 14.70 -0.59
C PHE A 222 4.27 15.45 -0.77
N SER A 223 4.81 15.52 -1.99
CA SER A 223 6.07 16.22 -2.26
C SER A 223 6.00 17.71 -1.93
N ILE A 224 4.89 18.39 -2.28
CA ILE A 224 4.66 19.79 -1.90
C ILE A 224 4.62 19.94 -0.39
N SER A 225 3.98 19.01 0.33
CA SER A 225 3.91 19.04 1.79
C SER A 225 5.29 18.86 2.43
N VAL A 226 6.13 17.96 1.89
CA VAL A 226 7.52 17.78 2.33
C VAL A 226 8.35 19.05 2.13
N ILE A 227 8.26 19.67 0.94
CA ILE A 227 8.97 20.92 0.65
C ILE A 227 8.50 22.03 1.58
N PHE A 228 7.19 22.18 1.77
CA PHE A 228 6.62 23.19 2.66
C PHE A 228 7.10 23.02 4.10
N VAL A 229 7.07 21.80 4.65
CA VAL A 229 7.56 21.50 5.99
C VAL A 229 9.06 21.77 6.11
N GLY A 230 9.85 21.35 5.12
CA GLY A 230 11.29 21.61 5.11
C GLY A 230 11.63 23.10 5.09
N LEU A 231 10.95 23.90 4.25
CA LEU A 231 11.13 25.35 4.20
C LEU A 231 10.72 26.03 5.53
N LEU A 232 9.65 25.56 6.18
CA LEU A 232 9.25 26.07 7.49
C LEU A 232 10.34 25.80 8.53
N ILE A 233 10.86 24.57 8.60
CA ILE A 233 11.93 24.20 9.54
C ILE A 233 13.17 25.05 9.30
N ASP A 234 13.60 25.19 8.03
CA ASP A 234 14.75 26.02 7.68
C ASP A 234 14.55 27.50 8.08
N SER A 235 13.33 28.02 7.98
CA SER A 235 12.98 29.37 8.42
C SER A 235 13.05 29.55 9.94
N PHE A 236 12.81 28.50 10.72
CA PHE A 236 12.93 28.55 12.19
C PHE A 236 14.36 28.32 12.67
N ILE A 237 15.18 27.57 11.92
CA ILE A 237 16.58 27.26 12.30
C ILE A 237 17.55 28.38 11.88
N LYS A 238 17.25 29.14 10.82
CA LYS A 238 18.07 30.29 10.37
C LYS A 238 17.88 31.56 11.22
N HIS A 239 16.99 31.54 12.21
CA HIS A 239 16.78 32.60 13.20
C HIS A 239 17.32 32.18 14.56
#